data_AF-A0A7C6D451-F1
#
_entry.id   AF-A0A7C6D451-F1
#
_cell.length_a   1.000
_cell.length_b   1.000
_cell.length_c   1.000
_cell.angle_alpha   90.00
_cell.angle_beta   90.00
_cell.angle_gamma   90.00
#
_symmetry.space_group_name_H-M   'P 1'
#
loop_
_entity.id
_entity.type
_entity.pdbx_description
1 polymer ?
#
loop_
_entity_poly.entity_id
_entity_poly.type
_entity_poly.pdbx_seq_one_letter_code
_entity_poly.pdbx_strand_id
1 'polypeptide(L)'
;MIAIVHLLVVLVLCKLFKLDRTEAFAVLLFGFLIDLDHAFAMFDFVKMQGVTGALDYQAAMASDLEWKSMFHNPAAIVLIGPAAIGFRMAVPVLAWGLHIAMDWLQIEYLGVLSLPEMLLFIILLAALVYLEKRELDSTGRQHTHLQAVQSLIQQGGEELFRLFKPIRSFLGLRGTLS
;
A
#
# COMPACT_ATOMS: atom_id res chain seq x y z
N MET A 1 10.37 -1.08 -4.74
CA MET A 1 9.16 -1.63 -5.40
C MET A 1 8.21 -2.23 -4.39
N ILE A 2 8.71 -3.00 -3.42
CA ILE A 2 8.07 -3.41 -2.15
C ILE A 2 6.78 -2.64 -1.82
N ALA A 3 6.87 -1.42 -1.28
CA ALA A 3 5.68 -0.64 -0.86
C ALA A 3 4.63 -0.41 -1.96
N ILE A 4 5.04 -0.32 -3.23
CA ILE A 4 4.12 -0.11 -4.36
C ILE A 4 3.37 -1.40 -4.68
N VAL A 5 4.04 -2.55 -4.65
CA VAL A 5 3.40 -3.85 -4.88
C VAL A 5 2.41 -4.16 -3.75
N HIS A 6 2.79 -3.90 -2.50
CA HIS A 6 1.91 -4.02 -1.34
C HIS A 6 0.69 -3.11 -1.46
N LEU A 7 0.88 -1.84 -1.86
CA LEU A 7 -0.21 -0.92 -2.15
C LEU A 7 -1.15 -1.45 -3.24
N LEU A 8 -0.61 -1.98 -4.34
CA LEU A 8 -1.42 -2.53 -5.43
C LEU A 8 -2.26 -3.73 -4.98
N VAL A 9 -1.68 -4.63 -4.18
CA VAL A 9 -2.42 -5.75 -3.58
C VAL A 9 -3.59 -5.23 -2.75
N VAL A 10 -3.34 -4.24 -1.89
CA VAL A 10 -4.39 -3.63 -1.05
C VAL A 10 -5.49 -2.99 -1.90
N LEU A 11 -5.13 -2.22 -2.94
CA LEU A 11 -6.11 -1.59 -3.83
C LEU A 11 -6.96 -2.64 -4.57
N VAL A 12 -6.35 -3.75 -4.98
CA VAL A 12 -7.07 -4.89 -5.58
C VAL A 12 -8.04 -5.50 -4.58
N LEU A 13 -7.64 -5.70 -3.31
CA LEU A 13 -8.55 -6.20 -2.27
C LEU A 13 -9.72 -5.23 -2.06
N CYS A 14 -9.47 -3.92 -2.00
CA CYS A 14 -10.52 -2.92 -1.85
C CYS A 14 -11.57 -3.04 -2.97
N LYS A 15 -11.12 -3.19 -4.22
CA LYS A 15 -12.00 -3.36 -5.39
C LYS A 15 -12.71 -4.73 -5.41
N LEU A 16 -12.02 -5.81 -5.05
CA LEU A 16 -12.59 -7.17 -5.02
C LEU A 16 -13.71 -7.29 -3.99
N PHE A 17 -13.50 -6.77 -2.80
CA PHE A 17 -14.49 -6.79 -1.72
C PHE A 17 -15.50 -5.64 -1.80
N LYS A 18 -15.34 -4.72 -2.75
CA LYS A 18 -16.17 -3.53 -2.92
C LYS A 18 -16.28 -2.73 -1.62
N LEU A 19 -15.14 -2.52 -0.98
CA LEU A 19 -15.06 -1.84 0.30
C LEU A 19 -15.61 -0.42 0.17
N ASP A 20 -16.37 0.02 1.18
CA ASP A 20 -16.75 1.42 1.26
C ASP A 20 -15.55 2.31 1.60
N ARG A 21 -15.73 3.63 1.59
CA ARG A 21 -14.64 4.58 1.83
C ARG A 21 -13.98 4.40 3.20
N THR A 22 -14.77 4.19 4.26
CA THR A 22 -14.25 4.00 5.62
C THR A 22 -13.46 2.69 5.69
N GLU A 23 -13.98 1.66 5.06
CA GLU A 23 -13.35 0.35 5.01
C GLU A 23 -12.02 0.37 4.26
N ALA A 24 -12.02 0.96 3.05
CA ALA A 24 -10.82 1.14 2.25
C ALA A 24 -9.79 2.03 2.96
N PHE A 25 -10.23 3.11 3.64
CA PHE A 25 -9.34 3.96 4.42
C PHE A 25 -8.65 3.18 5.55
N ALA A 26 -9.40 2.40 6.34
CA ALA A 26 -8.81 1.62 7.42
C ALA A 26 -7.79 0.62 6.86
N VAL A 27 -8.14 -0.12 5.82
CA VAL A 27 -7.25 -1.09 5.18
C VAL A 27 -5.97 -0.43 4.65
N LEU A 28 -6.10 0.71 3.95
CA LEU A 28 -4.95 1.47 3.43
C LEU A 28 -4.10 2.07 4.55
N LEU A 29 -4.71 2.56 5.62
CA LEU A 29 -4.00 3.07 6.79
C LEU A 29 -3.19 1.96 7.46
N PHE A 30 -3.77 0.76 7.63
CA PHE A 30 -3.03 -0.38 8.15
C PHE A 30 -1.88 -0.78 7.23
N GLY A 31 -2.11 -0.88 5.92
CA GLY A 31 -1.04 -1.12 4.94
C GLY A 31 0.10 -0.10 5.05
N PHE A 32 -0.24 1.19 5.12
CA PHE A 32 0.74 2.27 5.26
C PHE A 32 1.50 2.21 6.59
N LEU A 33 0.84 1.90 7.70
CA LEU A 33 1.49 1.80 9.01
C LEU A 33 2.48 0.64 9.06
N ILE A 34 2.18 -0.47 8.37
CA ILE A 34 3.10 -1.60 8.24
C ILE A 34 4.27 -1.20 7.33
N ASP A 35 4.02 -0.57 6.18
CA ASP A 35 5.08 -0.09 5.28
C ASP A 35 6.01 0.95 5.95
N LEU A 36 5.49 1.73 6.91
CA LEU A 36 6.26 2.72 7.69
C LEU A 36 7.37 2.04 8.52
N ASP A 37 7.17 0.80 8.96
CA ASP A 37 8.21 0.02 9.67
C ASP A 37 9.47 -0.14 8.82
N HIS A 38 9.30 -0.38 7.52
CA HIS A 38 10.43 -0.48 6.58
C HIS A 38 11.13 0.87 6.39
N ALA A 39 10.40 1.98 6.47
CA ALA A 39 11.00 3.31 6.38
C ALA A 39 11.89 3.63 7.60
N PHE A 40 11.49 3.19 8.80
CA PHE A 40 12.33 3.30 9.99
C PHE A 40 13.56 2.40 9.92
N ALA A 41 13.40 1.14 9.48
CA ALA A 41 14.53 0.24 9.25
C ALA A 41 15.51 0.79 8.20
N MET A 42 15.00 1.42 7.14
CA MET A 42 15.81 2.09 6.11
C MET A 42 16.58 3.29 6.69
N PHE A 43 15.98 4.07 7.58
CA PHE A 43 16.66 5.19 8.24
C PHE A 43 17.84 4.69 9.09
N ASP A 44 17.62 3.64 9.89
CA ASP A 44 18.68 3.04 10.72
C ASP A 44 19.76 2.38 9.86
N PHE A 45 19.38 1.75 8.74
CA PHE A 45 20.32 1.21 7.76
C PHE A 45 21.20 2.29 7.13
N VAL A 46 20.61 3.40 6.66
CA VAL A 46 21.36 4.54 6.10
C VAL A 46 22.30 5.14 7.14
N LYS A 47 21.89 5.18 8.41
CA LYS A 47 22.73 5.66 9.50
C LYS A 47 23.94 4.74 9.75
N MET A 48 23.81 3.43 9.54
CA MET A 48 24.89 2.45 9.76
C MET A 48 25.80 2.24 8.54
N GLN A 49 25.22 2.12 7.35
CA GLN A 49 25.91 1.74 6.09
C GLN A 49 26.13 2.93 5.14
N GLY A 50 25.59 4.10 5.46
CA GLY A 50 25.61 5.28 4.60
C GLY A 50 24.65 5.17 3.41
N VAL A 51 24.39 6.30 2.75
CA VAL A 51 23.48 6.37 1.58
C VAL A 51 23.96 5.46 0.43
N THR A 52 25.27 5.31 0.26
CA THR A 52 25.87 4.44 -0.75
C THR A 52 25.63 2.97 -0.45
N GLY A 53 25.65 2.56 0.82
CA GLY A 53 25.30 1.19 1.22
C GLY A 53 23.81 0.91 1.04
N ALA A 54 22.93 1.91 1.17
CA ALA A 54 21.49 1.76 0.96
C ALA A 54 21.11 1.53 -0.51
N LEU A 55 22.02 1.84 -1.43
CA LEU A 55 21.90 1.53 -2.85
C LEU A 55 22.56 0.19 -3.22
N ASP A 56 23.27 -0.45 -2.30
CA ASP A 56 23.87 -1.77 -2.46
C ASP A 56 22.92 -2.85 -1.93
N TYR A 57 22.29 -3.57 -2.84
CA TYR A 57 21.35 -4.64 -2.53
C TYR A 57 21.96 -5.77 -1.68
N GLN A 58 23.24 -6.10 -1.91
CA GLN A 58 23.92 -7.15 -1.13
C GLN A 58 24.16 -6.69 0.30
N ALA A 59 24.52 -5.40 0.49
CA ALA A 59 24.67 -4.82 1.82
C ALA A 59 23.33 -4.73 2.57
N ALA A 60 22.24 -4.41 1.89
CA ALA A 60 20.90 -4.38 2.47
C ALA A 60 20.46 -5.76 2.98
N MET A 61 20.64 -6.80 2.16
CA MET A 61 20.27 -8.18 2.48
C MET A 61 21.21 -8.86 3.48
N ALA A 62 22.47 -8.44 3.57
CA ALA A 62 23.47 -8.98 4.50
C ALA A 62 23.49 -8.26 5.86
N SER A 63 22.70 -7.20 6.05
CA SER A 63 22.65 -6.50 7.33
C SER A 63 21.80 -7.23 8.37
N ASP A 64 22.31 -7.33 9.59
CA ASP A 64 21.61 -7.87 10.77
C ASP A 64 20.50 -6.93 11.29
N LEU A 65 20.09 -5.94 10.49
CA LEU A 65 19.02 -5.03 10.84
C LEU A 65 17.68 -5.78 10.79
N GLU A 66 16.91 -5.70 11.86
CA GLU A 66 15.54 -6.19 11.86
C GLU A 66 14.69 -5.28 10.95
N TRP A 67 14.60 -5.65 9.67
CA TRP A 67 13.67 -5.05 8.71
C TRP A 67 12.19 -5.25 9.08
N LYS A 68 11.93 -6.02 10.16
CA LYS A 68 10.62 -6.38 10.71
C LYS A 68 10.47 -5.71 12.08
N SER A 69 9.63 -4.67 12.14
CA SER A 69 9.34 -3.92 13.37
C SER A 69 8.03 -4.41 14.03
N MET A 70 7.50 -3.62 14.96
CA MET A 70 6.33 -3.85 15.79
C MET A 70 5.10 -4.35 15.03
N PHE A 71 4.84 -3.89 13.80
CA PHE A 71 3.65 -4.31 13.02
C PHE A 71 3.83 -5.61 12.24
N HIS A 72 5.07 -6.12 12.15
CA HIS A 72 5.40 -7.43 11.57
C HIS A 72 5.46 -8.54 12.62
N ASN A 73 5.45 -8.19 13.91
CA ASN A 73 5.37 -9.14 15.01
C ASN A 73 3.94 -9.66 15.15
N PRO A 74 3.71 -10.97 15.34
CA PRO A 74 2.39 -11.51 15.67
C PRO A 74 1.70 -10.80 16.85
N ALA A 75 2.47 -10.23 17.78
CA ALA A 75 1.96 -9.41 18.88
C ALA A 75 1.23 -8.13 18.41
N ALA A 76 1.45 -7.66 17.19
CA ALA A 76 0.69 -6.56 16.56
C ALA A 76 -0.81 -6.87 16.49
N ILE A 77 -1.21 -8.14 16.53
CA ILE A 77 -2.62 -8.55 16.62
C ILE A 77 -3.33 -7.95 17.83
N VAL A 78 -2.60 -7.61 18.90
CA VAL A 78 -3.17 -6.95 20.10
C VAL A 78 -3.59 -5.51 19.80
N LEU A 79 -3.00 -4.87 18.79
CA LEU A 79 -3.41 -3.54 18.32
C LEU A 79 -4.39 -3.64 17.13
N ILE A 80 -4.09 -4.53 16.18
CA ILE A 80 -4.85 -4.71 14.94
C ILE A 80 -6.18 -5.42 15.21
N GLY A 81 -6.21 -6.39 16.12
CA GLY A 81 -7.41 -7.13 16.50
C GLY A 81 -8.50 -6.23 17.06
N PRO A 82 -8.26 -5.41 18.10
CA PRO A 82 -9.23 -4.46 18.61
C PRO A 82 -9.64 -3.40 17.59
N ALA A 83 -8.72 -2.95 16.73
CA ALA A 83 -9.07 -2.02 15.67
C ALA A 83 -9.99 -2.69 14.63
N ALA A 84 -9.67 -3.90 14.16
CA ALA A 84 -10.52 -4.67 13.25
C ALA A 84 -11.89 -4.98 13.85
N ILE A 85 -11.95 -5.33 15.13
CA ILE A 85 -13.21 -5.52 15.87
C ILE A 85 -13.97 -4.20 16.00
N GLY A 86 -13.28 -3.09 16.31
CA GLY A 86 -13.85 -1.75 16.44
C GLY A 86 -14.41 -1.21 15.13
N PHE A 87 -13.77 -1.55 14.01
CA PHE A 87 -14.28 -1.31 12.67
C PHE A 87 -15.32 -2.35 12.23
N ARG A 88 -15.52 -3.43 12.99
CA ARG A 88 -16.36 -4.60 12.63
C ARG A 88 -15.99 -5.23 11.29
N MET A 89 -14.72 -5.17 10.92
CA MET A 89 -14.23 -5.60 9.62
C MET A 89 -13.18 -6.71 9.75
N ALA A 90 -13.39 -7.82 9.06
CA ALA A 90 -12.36 -8.85 8.88
C ALA A 90 -11.28 -8.43 7.86
N VAL A 91 -11.61 -7.49 6.98
CA VAL A 91 -10.78 -7.13 5.83
C VAL A 91 -9.45 -6.46 6.21
N PRO A 92 -9.36 -5.58 7.22
CA PRO A 92 -8.08 -5.08 7.74
C PRO A 92 -7.15 -6.18 8.26
N VAL A 93 -7.69 -7.20 8.93
CA VAL A 93 -6.89 -8.35 9.40
C VAL A 93 -6.38 -9.17 8.21
N LEU A 94 -7.24 -9.38 7.20
CA LEU A 94 -6.86 -10.07 5.97
C LEU A 94 -5.78 -9.30 5.21
N ALA A 95 -5.90 -7.97 5.11
CA ALA A 95 -4.90 -7.13 4.48
C ALA A 95 -3.57 -7.14 5.23
N TRP A 96 -3.60 -7.07 6.57
CA TRP A 96 -2.40 -7.22 7.39
C TRP A 96 -1.73 -8.59 7.22
N GLY A 97 -2.51 -9.68 7.28
CA GLY A 97 -1.98 -11.03 7.09
C GLY A 97 -1.41 -11.23 5.69
N LEU A 98 -2.06 -10.67 4.66
CA LEU A 98 -1.57 -10.72 3.29
C LEU A 98 -0.29 -9.89 3.11
N HIS A 99 -0.17 -8.76 3.81
CA HIS A 99 1.05 -7.95 3.82
C HIS A 99 2.24 -8.75 4.38
N ILE A 100 2.09 -9.37 5.55
CA ILE A 100 3.14 -10.23 6.12
C ILE A 100 3.49 -11.40 5.19
N ALA A 101 2.48 -12.02 4.57
CA ALA A 101 2.69 -13.12 3.64
C ALA A 101 3.45 -12.66 2.37
N MET A 102 3.15 -11.45 1.90
CA MET A 102 3.84 -10.81 0.77
C MET A 102 5.31 -10.52 1.10
N ASP A 103 5.62 -10.02 2.29
CA ASP A 103 7.01 -9.84 2.72
C ASP A 103 7.79 -11.14 2.72
N TRP A 104 7.19 -12.20 3.27
CA TRP A 104 7.81 -13.52 3.27
C TRP A 104 8.04 -14.03 1.84
N LEU A 105 7.01 -13.96 1.00
CA LEU A 105 7.10 -14.37 -0.41
C LEU A 105 8.19 -13.59 -1.15
N GLN A 106 8.32 -12.31 -0.85
CA GLN A 106 9.26 -11.43 -1.52
C GLN A 106 10.70 -11.67 -1.08
N ILE A 107 10.94 -11.92 0.20
CA ILE A 107 12.27 -12.28 0.71
C ILE A 107 12.71 -13.64 0.20
N GLU A 108 11.81 -14.64 0.25
CA GLU A 108 12.18 -16.04 0.01
C GLU A 108 12.19 -16.41 -1.49
N TYR A 109 11.30 -15.82 -2.30
CA TYR A 109 11.08 -16.30 -3.68
C TYR A 109 11.16 -15.22 -4.75
N LEU A 110 10.66 -14.01 -4.51
CA LEU A 110 10.66 -12.98 -5.55
C LEU A 110 12.03 -12.31 -5.63
N GLY A 111 12.62 -11.90 -4.50
CA GLY A 111 13.73 -10.95 -4.46
C GLY A 111 13.27 -9.52 -4.72
N VAL A 112 14.03 -8.54 -4.23
CA VAL A 112 13.72 -7.12 -4.38
C VAL A 112 14.23 -6.59 -5.73
N LEU A 113 13.41 -5.84 -6.46
CA LEU A 113 13.63 -5.34 -7.82
C LEU A 113 13.88 -6.45 -8.86
N SER A 114 13.35 -7.65 -8.61
CA SER A 114 13.59 -8.81 -9.46
C SER A 114 12.58 -8.92 -10.62
N LEU A 115 12.90 -9.78 -11.60
CA LEU A 115 11.97 -10.09 -12.69
C LEU A 115 10.63 -10.67 -12.19
N PRO A 116 10.60 -11.62 -11.23
CA PRO A 116 9.35 -12.07 -10.61
C PRO A 116 8.51 -10.95 -9.97
N GLU A 117 9.14 -10.03 -9.24
CA GLU A 117 8.43 -8.89 -8.61
C GLU A 117 7.84 -7.96 -9.68
N MET A 118 8.58 -7.71 -10.78
CA MET A 118 8.10 -6.93 -11.92
C MET A 118 6.91 -7.58 -12.63
N LEU A 119 6.91 -8.91 -12.78
CA LEU A 119 5.78 -9.63 -13.35
C LEU A 119 4.55 -9.54 -12.46
N LEU A 120 4.72 -9.73 -11.15
CA LEU A 120 3.64 -9.57 -10.17
C LEU A 120 3.06 -8.15 -10.22
N PHE A 121 3.91 -7.13 -10.28
CA PHE A 121 3.50 -5.73 -10.43
C PHE A 121 2.62 -5.51 -11.67
N ILE A 122 3.03 -6.01 -12.83
CA ILE A 122 2.27 -5.88 -14.08
C ILE A 122 0.91 -6.61 -13.98
N ILE A 123 0.89 -7.80 -13.39
CA ILE A 123 -0.34 -8.59 -13.20
C ILE A 123 -1.32 -7.84 -12.29
N LEU A 124 -0.84 -7.28 -11.17
CA LEU A 124 -1.67 -6.52 -10.24
C LEU A 124 -2.23 -5.25 -10.87
N LEU A 125 -1.42 -4.52 -11.66
CA LEU A 125 -1.91 -3.38 -12.44
C LEU A 125 -3.02 -3.79 -13.42
N ALA A 126 -2.80 -4.87 -14.17
CA ALA A 126 -3.79 -5.37 -15.11
C ALA A 126 -5.09 -5.80 -14.40
N ALA A 127 -4.96 -6.47 -13.24
CA ALA A 127 -6.09 -6.86 -12.41
C ALA A 127 -6.88 -5.64 -11.90
N LEU A 128 -6.19 -4.61 -11.42
CA LEU A 128 -6.84 -3.39 -10.94
C LEU A 128 -7.62 -2.68 -12.05
N VAL A 129 -7.00 -2.52 -13.23
CA VAL A 129 -7.66 -1.91 -14.40
C VAL A 129 -8.84 -2.76 -14.86
N TYR A 130 -8.71 -4.08 -14.84
CA TYR A 130 -9.80 -5.00 -15.19
C TYR A 130 -10.99 -4.87 -14.22
N LEU A 131 -10.72 -4.83 -12.92
CA LEU A 131 -11.76 -4.67 -11.89
C LEU A 131 -12.47 -3.33 -12.01
N GLU A 132 -11.72 -2.24 -12.20
CA GLU A 132 -12.30 -0.92 -12.44
C GLU A 132 -13.21 -0.90 -13.67
N LYS A 133 -12.72 -1.45 -14.79
CA LYS A 133 -13.51 -1.51 -16.03
C LYS A 133 -14.80 -2.29 -15.79
N ARG A 134 -14.72 -3.43 -15.09
CA ARG A 134 -15.90 -4.25 -14.75
C ARG A 134 -16.91 -3.48 -13.89
N GLU A 135 -16.43 -2.66 -12.96
CA GLU A 135 -17.27 -1.79 -12.14
C GLU A 135 -17.96 -0.71 -12.98
N LEU A 136 -17.20 -0.01 -13.83
CA LEU A 136 -17.76 0.98 -14.76
C LEU A 136 -18.79 0.35 -15.71
N ASP A 137 -18.48 -0.84 -16.25
CA ASP A 137 -19.37 -1.57 -17.14
C ASP A 137 -20.69 -2.01 -16.47
N SER A 138 -20.69 -2.17 -15.15
CA SER A 138 -21.89 -2.51 -14.38
C SER A 138 -22.97 -1.42 -14.43
N THR A 139 -22.63 -0.21 -14.88
CA THR A 139 -23.57 0.90 -15.10
C THR A 139 -24.35 0.81 -16.42
N GLY A 140 -24.14 -0.26 -17.21
CA GLY A 140 -24.87 -0.53 -18.44
C GLY A 140 -24.27 0.11 -19.70
N ARG A 141 -23.08 0.71 -19.60
CA ARG A 141 -22.30 1.22 -20.74
C ARG A 141 -20.97 0.48 -20.81
N GLN A 142 -20.49 0.15 -22.00
CA GLN A 142 -19.14 -0.40 -22.13
C GLN A 142 -18.10 0.71 -22.12
N HIS A 143 -17.08 0.54 -21.28
CA HIS A 143 -15.96 1.45 -21.13
C HIS A 143 -14.69 0.81 -21.68
N THR A 144 -13.77 1.65 -22.14
CA THR A 144 -12.44 1.24 -22.58
C THR A 144 -11.49 1.09 -21.40
N HIS A 145 -10.40 0.34 -21.58
CA HIS A 145 -9.35 0.24 -20.56
C HIS A 145 -8.72 1.61 -20.23
N LEU A 146 -8.62 2.52 -21.20
CA LEU A 146 -8.12 3.87 -20.97
C LEU A 146 -9.03 4.68 -20.05
N GLN A 147 -10.35 4.54 -20.20
CA GLN A 147 -11.32 5.19 -19.30
C GLN A 147 -11.26 4.62 -17.89
N ALA A 148 -11.04 3.31 -17.74
CA ALA A 148 -10.81 2.70 -16.42
C ALA A 148 -9.53 3.26 -15.76
N VAL A 149 -8.42 3.36 -16.50
CA VAL A 149 -7.18 3.98 -15.99
C VAL A 149 -7.42 5.44 -15.58
N GLN A 150 -8.12 6.23 -16.39
CA GLN A 150 -8.44 7.62 -16.06
C GLN A 150 -9.30 7.72 -14.79
N SER A 151 -10.29 6.84 -14.63
CA SER A 151 -11.13 6.75 -13.44
C SER A 151 -10.29 6.46 -12.18
N LEU A 152 -9.37 5.49 -12.25
CA LEU A 152 -8.48 5.18 -11.12
C LEU A 152 -7.58 6.36 -10.75
N ILE A 153 -6.99 7.05 -11.74
CA ILE A 153 -6.15 8.23 -11.50
C ILE A 153 -6.98 9.35 -10.86
N GLN A 154 -8.20 9.57 -11.34
CA GLN A 154 -9.09 10.60 -10.81
C GLN A 154 -9.52 10.27 -9.38
N GLN A 155 -9.90 9.02 -9.09
CA GLN A 155 -10.23 8.55 -7.74
C GLN A 155 -9.06 8.77 -6.77
N GLY A 156 -7.85 8.38 -7.17
CA GLY A 156 -6.64 8.60 -6.36
C GLY A 156 -6.35 10.08 -6.12
N GLY A 157 -6.46 10.92 -7.16
CA GLY A 157 -6.24 12.36 -7.07
C GLY A 157 -7.27 13.08 -6.18
N GLU A 158 -8.54 12.72 -6.29
CA GLU A 158 -9.61 13.29 -5.47
C GLU A 158 -9.46 12.94 -3.98
N GLU A 159 -9.11 11.69 -3.67
CA GLU A 159 -8.91 11.26 -2.28
C GLU A 159 -7.64 11.86 -1.66
N LEU A 160 -6.53 11.95 -2.42
CA LEU A 160 -5.34 12.69 -1.98
C LEU A 160 -5.68 14.16 -1.67
N PHE A 161 -6.37 14.84 -2.59
CA PHE A 161 -6.77 16.24 -2.38
C PHE A 161 -7.63 16.41 -1.12
N ARG A 162 -8.55 15.47 -0.85
CA ARG A 162 -9.38 15.49 0.36
C ARG A 162 -8.57 15.26 1.64
N LEU A 163 -7.64 14.32 1.65
CA LEU A 163 -6.78 14.05 2.82
C LEU A 163 -5.90 15.25 3.18
N PHE A 164 -5.41 15.99 2.18
CA PHE A 164 -4.57 17.17 2.41
C PHE A 164 -5.35 18.47 2.62
N LYS A 165 -6.65 18.52 2.30
CA LYS A 165 -7.49 19.71 2.49
C LYS A 165 -7.55 20.18 3.96
N PRO A 166 -7.72 19.32 4.98
CA PRO A 166 -7.64 19.70 6.39
C PRO A 166 -6.26 20.23 6.77
N ILE A 167 -5.18 19.57 6.31
CA ILE A 167 -3.79 19.96 6.61
C ILE A 167 -3.49 21.34 6.02
N ARG A 168 -3.92 21.62 4.79
CA ARG A 168 -3.79 22.94 4.16
C ARG A 168 -4.59 24.02 4.89
N SER A 169 -5.77 23.67 5.42
CA SER A 169 -6.57 24.59 6.24
C SER A 169 -5.96 24.87 7.61
N PHE A 170 -5.30 23.86 8.20
CA PHE A 170 -4.60 23.96 9.49
C PHE A 170 -3.29 24.75 9.38
N LEU A 171 -2.58 24.61 8.26
CA LEU A 171 -1.33 25.34 7.98
C LEU A 171 -1.55 26.79 7.47
N GLY A 172 -2.80 27.28 7.41
CA GLY A 172 -3.08 28.67 7.05
C GLY A 172 -2.69 29.06 5.62
N LEU A 173 -2.45 28.11 4.71
CA LEU A 173 -2.11 28.35 3.29
C LEU A 173 -3.35 28.75 2.46
N ARG A 174 -4.11 29.72 2.97
CA ARG A 174 -5.34 30.25 2.36
C ARG A 174 -5.10 31.49 1.51
N GLY A 175 -3.86 31.81 1.15
CA GLY A 175 -3.59 33.01 0.34
C GLY A 175 -2.31 32.89 -0.47
N THR A 176 -2.42 32.35 -1.68
CA THR A 176 -1.71 32.82 -2.88
C THR A 176 -2.32 32.10 -4.08
N LEU A 177 -2.43 32.81 -5.20
CA LEU A 177 -3.12 32.44 -6.44
C LEU A 177 -4.63 32.78 -6.47
N SER A 178 -4.89 34.09 -6.45
CA SER A 178 -5.87 34.71 -7.35
C SER A 178 -5.22 34.93 -8.72
#